data_AF-A0A7W8RP48-F1
#
_entry.id   AF-A0A7W8RP48-F1
#
_cell.length_a   1.000
_cell.length_b   1.000
_cell.length_c   1.000
_cell.angle_alpha   90.00
_cell.angle_beta   90.00
_cell.angle_gamma   90.00
#
_symmetry.space_group_name_H-M   'P 1'
#
loop_
_entity.id
_entity.type
_entity.pdbx_description
1 polymer ?
#
loop_
_entity_poly.entity_id
_entity_poly.type
_entity_poly.pdbx_seq_one_letter_code
_entity_poly.pdbx_strand_id
1 'polypeptide(L)'
;MTFREQVQLQASKERRKMVRTGALLTQHEFLTLLGMDERRFERLVAAGSVFALEVDDAKYFPAVLGDAKRDLKRLHSICRILVPAPSACRLVFLEGRQAPLGNLSPLDMLDDPQLYRSLRKFARAWAAEWSRTFVKIYAANYLEEPEDVEPIHTAVDEVDPRTNLWTRALGALQAGAYIVPVRGLQASEATVFITRNDVGNRPAVLEARVALKIASHVAHVEVDVPGATHGGLSVPLARSDNVVDVVMQAVEVIRKSDGQPD
;
A
#
# COMPACT_ATOMS: atom_id res chain seq x y z
N MET A 1 -34.04 -0.70 -0.73
CA MET A 1 -32.76 -0.88 -1.45
C MET A 1 -31.90 0.34 -1.19
N THR A 2 -30.72 0.18 -0.58
CA THR A 2 -29.85 1.31 -0.20
C THR A 2 -29.09 1.87 -1.42
N PHE A 3 -28.59 3.10 -1.34
CA PHE A 3 -27.73 3.69 -2.38
C PHE A 3 -26.52 2.79 -2.70
N ARG A 4 -25.94 2.17 -1.67
CA ARG A 4 -24.83 1.22 -1.81
C ARG A 4 -25.22 -0.02 -2.61
N GLU A 5 -26.40 -0.60 -2.33
CA GLU A 5 -26.95 -1.73 -3.09
C GLU A 5 -27.22 -1.36 -4.55
N GLN A 6 -27.72 -0.14 -4.82
CA GLN A 6 -27.95 0.34 -6.19
C GLN A 6 -26.63 0.49 -6.97
N VAL A 7 -25.61 1.07 -6.35
CA VAL A 7 -24.27 1.21 -6.95
C VAL A 7 -23.66 -0.18 -7.23
N GLN A 8 -23.78 -1.12 -6.28
CA GLN A 8 -23.30 -2.49 -6.47
C GLN A 8 -24.05 -3.20 -7.61
N LEU A 9 -25.38 -3.10 -7.65
CA LEU A 9 -26.19 -3.70 -8.69
C LEU A 9 -25.83 -3.15 -10.08
N GLN A 10 -25.65 -1.84 -10.20
CA GLN A 10 -25.25 -1.20 -11.44
C GLN A 10 -23.85 -1.64 -11.87
N ALA A 11 -22.89 -1.67 -10.95
CA ALA A 11 -21.53 -2.15 -11.22
C ALA A 11 -21.53 -3.60 -11.72
N SER A 12 -22.34 -4.49 -11.12
CA SER A 12 -22.46 -5.88 -11.57
C SER A 12 -23.09 -5.99 -12.96
N LYS A 13 -24.12 -5.18 -13.27
CA LYS A 13 -24.72 -5.14 -14.62
C LYS A 13 -23.72 -4.72 -15.69
N GLU A 14 -22.93 -3.68 -15.43
CA GLU A 14 -21.90 -3.22 -16.37
C GLU A 14 -20.83 -4.29 -16.59
N ARG A 15 -20.35 -4.96 -15.53
CA ARG A 15 -19.37 -6.05 -15.69
C ARG A 15 -19.90 -7.21 -16.54
N ARG A 16 -21.15 -7.63 -16.34
CA ARG A 16 -21.79 -8.66 -17.19
C ARG A 16 -21.89 -8.22 -18.64
N LYS A 17 -22.16 -6.93 -18.88
CA LYS A 17 -22.14 -6.36 -20.23
C LYS A 17 -20.74 -6.45 -20.83
N MET A 18 -19.70 -6.09 -20.08
CA MET A 18 -18.31 -6.19 -20.53
C MET A 18 -17.89 -7.60 -20.91
N VAL A 19 -18.36 -8.63 -20.18
CA VAL A 19 -18.17 -10.03 -20.56
C VAL A 19 -18.84 -10.32 -21.91
N ARG A 20 -20.10 -9.94 -22.08
CA ARG A 20 -20.85 -10.17 -23.34
C ARG A 20 -20.24 -9.45 -24.55
N THR A 21 -19.63 -8.29 -24.34
CA THR A 21 -19.00 -7.51 -25.42
C THR A 21 -17.54 -7.90 -25.68
N GLY A 22 -17.00 -8.87 -24.94
CA GLY A 22 -15.59 -9.28 -25.06
C GLY A 22 -14.58 -8.27 -24.49
N ALA A 23 -15.03 -7.28 -23.71
CA ALA A 23 -14.15 -6.37 -23.00
C ALA A 23 -13.52 -7.02 -21.75
N LEU A 24 -14.19 -8.04 -21.20
CA LEU A 24 -13.67 -8.94 -20.19
C LEU A 24 -13.61 -10.36 -20.78
N LEU A 25 -12.43 -10.98 -20.71
CA LEU A 25 -12.13 -12.29 -21.28
C LEU A 25 -11.95 -13.34 -20.19
N THR A 26 -12.32 -14.58 -20.47
CA THR A 26 -11.91 -15.72 -19.64
C THR A 26 -10.38 -15.88 -19.67
N GLN A 27 -9.82 -16.62 -18.71
CA GLN A 27 -8.38 -16.93 -18.73
C GLN A 27 -7.94 -17.59 -20.04
N HIS A 28 -8.74 -18.54 -20.56
CA HIS A 28 -8.42 -19.23 -21.80
C HIS A 28 -8.36 -18.27 -23.00
N GLU A 29 -9.38 -17.42 -23.17
CA GLU A 29 -9.41 -16.42 -24.24
C GLU A 29 -8.26 -15.42 -24.10
N PHE A 30 -7.92 -15.00 -22.88
CA PHE A 30 -6.83 -14.06 -22.62
C PHE A 30 -5.45 -14.67 -22.91
N LEU A 31 -5.24 -15.95 -22.58
CA LEU A 31 -4.04 -16.71 -22.95
C LEU A 31 -3.90 -16.82 -24.47
N THR A 32 -4.99 -17.15 -25.17
CA THR A 32 -5.03 -17.21 -26.64
C THR A 32 -4.71 -15.86 -27.25
N LEU A 33 -5.29 -14.77 -26.73
CA LEU A 33 -5.02 -13.40 -27.19
C LEU A 33 -3.53 -13.04 -27.09
N LEU A 34 -2.89 -13.42 -25.99
CA LEU A 34 -1.49 -13.14 -25.73
C LEU A 34 -0.51 -14.14 -26.37
N GLY A 35 -1.01 -15.26 -26.92
CA GLY A 35 -0.20 -16.34 -27.48
C GLY A 35 0.81 -16.91 -26.48
N MET A 36 0.43 -17.02 -25.19
CA MET A 36 1.33 -17.47 -24.13
C MET A 36 0.83 -18.72 -23.40
N ASP A 37 1.76 -19.44 -22.79
CA ASP A 37 1.44 -20.55 -21.89
C ASP A 37 0.95 -20.07 -20.51
N GLU A 38 0.34 -21.00 -19.79
CA GLU A 38 -0.24 -20.76 -18.46
C GLU A 38 0.82 -20.35 -17.41
N ARG A 39 2.02 -20.94 -17.44
CA ARG A 39 3.09 -20.61 -16.48
C ARG A 39 3.57 -19.17 -16.62
N ARG A 40 3.68 -18.66 -17.86
CA ARG A 40 4.04 -17.27 -18.13
C ARG A 40 2.93 -16.32 -17.69
N PHE A 41 1.69 -16.72 -17.90
CA PHE A 41 0.53 -15.95 -17.46
C PHE A 41 0.42 -15.86 -15.94
N GLU A 42 0.57 -16.97 -15.22
CA GLU A 42 0.60 -16.99 -13.76
C GLU A 42 1.67 -16.04 -13.20
N ARG A 43 2.84 -15.98 -13.83
CA ARG A 43 3.88 -15.01 -13.46
C ARG A 43 3.45 -13.56 -13.68
N LEU A 44 2.70 -13.26 -14.75
CA LEU A 44 2.17 -11.91 -14.96
C LEU A 44 1.12 -11.55 -13.91
N VAL A 45 0.24 -12.48 -13.56
CA VAL A 45 -0.77 -12.31 -12.51
C VAL A 45 -0.10 -12.10 -11.16
N ALA A 46 0.83 -12.97 -10.78
CA ALA A 46 1.57 -12.90 -9.52
C ALA A 46 2.38 -11.61 -9.40
N ALA A 47 2.98 -11.15 -10.50
CA ALA A 47 3.71 -9.88 -10.52
C ALA A 47 2.78 -8.64 -10.51
N GLY A 48 1.45 -8.80 -10.62
CA GLY A 48 0.49 -7.70 -10.76
C GLY A 48 0.58 -6.98 -12.11
N SER A 49 1.19 -7.61 -13.11
CA SER A 49 1.32 -7.07 -14.47
C SER A 49 0.00 -7.15 -15.24
N VAL A 50 -0.85 -8.11 -14.89
CA VAL A 50 -2.25 -8.20 -15.29
C VAL A 50 -3.10 -8.48 -14.05
N PHE A 51 -4.40 -8.22 -14.12
CA PHE A 51 -5.32 -8.44 -13.01
C PHE A 51 -6.69 -8.90 -13.51
N ALA A 52 -7.39 -9.65 -12.65
CA ALA A 52 -8.75 -10.10 -12.91
C ALA A 52 -9.78 -9.21 -12.21
N LEU A 53 -10.95 -9.11 -12.80
CA LEU A 53 -12.18 -8.66 -12.17
C LEU A 53 -13.06 -9.88 -11.90
N GLU A 54 -13.76 -9.83 -10.77
CA GLU A 54 -14.73 -10.85 -10.40
C GLU A 54 -16.13 -10.46 -10.92
N VAL A 55 -16.75 -11.40 -11.62
CA VAL A 55 -18.11 -11.30 -12.18
C VAL A 55 -18.81 -12.61 -11.90
N ASP A 56 -19.86 -12.56 -11.06
CA ASP A 56 -20.65 -13.74 -10.67
C ASP A 56 -19.74 -14.92 -10.23
N ASP A 57 -18.83 -14.65 -9.28
CA ASP A 57 -17.85 -15.59 -8.69
C ASP A 57 -16.79 -16.17 -9.65
N ALA A 58 -16.74 -15.69 -10.90
CA ALA A 58 -15.73 -16.06 -11.88
C ALA A 58 -14.75 -14.90 -12.18
N LYS A 59 -13.50 -15.26 -12.47
CA LYS A 59 -12.42 -14.32 -12.80
C LYS A 59 -12.36 -14.05 -14.30
N TYR A 60 -12.39 -12.78 -14.66
CA TYR A 60 -12.23 -12.32 -16.04
C TYR A 60 -11.13 -11.26 -16.14
N PHE A 61 -10.43 -11.22 -17.27
CA PHE A 61 -9.31 -10.34 -17.53
C PHE A 61 -9.70 -9.26 -18.55
N PRO A 62 -9.42 -7.97 -18.29
CA PRO A 62 -9.67 -6.93 -19.27
C PRO A 62 -8.89 -7.16 -20.57
N ALA A 63 -9.60 -7.21 -21.70
CA ALA A 63 -9.02 -7.45 -23.02
C ALA A 63 -7.92 -6.43 -23.36
N VAL A 64 -8.08 -5.19 -22.89
CA VAL A 64 -7.11 -4.10 -23.08
C VAL A 64 -5.71 -4.42 -22.53
N LEU A 65 -5.60 -5.32 -21.54
CA LEU A 65 -4.31 -5.77 -21.01
C LEU A 65 -3.55 -6.71 -21.95
N GLY A 66 -4.23 -7.24 -22.97
CA GLY A 66 -3.65 -8.07 -24.02
C GLY A 66 -3.66 -7.43 -25.42
N ASP A 67 -3.98 -6.14 -25.51
CA ASP A 67 -4.07 -5.45 -26.80
C ASP A 67 -2.67 -5.22 -27.42
N ALA A 68 -2.34 -6.02 -28.43
CA ALA A 68 -1.06 -5.98 -29.14
C ALA A 68 -0.77 -4.65 -29.84
N LYS A 69 -1.76 -3.76 -30.00
CA LYS A 69 -1.55 -2.41 -30.56
C LYS A 69 -0.85 -1.46 -29.59
N ARG A 70 -0.70 -1.85 -28.32
CA ARG A 70 -0.13 -1.02 -27.24
C ARG A 70 1.25 -1.50 -26.83
N ASP A 71 2.06 -0.61 -26.27
CA ASP A 71 3.27 -1.02 -25.54
C ASP A 71 2.91 -1.80 -24.27
N LEU A 72 2.75 -3.12 -24.40
CA LEU A 72 2.40 -4.03 -23.31
C LEU A 72 3.44 -4.00 -22.18
N LYS A 73 4.71 -3.71 -22.47
CA LYS A 73 5.76 -3.61 -21.45
C LYS A 73 5.50 -2.41 -20.53
N ARG A 74 5.15 -1.27 -21.11
CA ARG A 74 4.77 -0.06 -20.37
C ARG A 74 3.43 -0.24 -19.66
N LEU A 75 2.43 -0.82 -20.32
CA LEU A 75 1.13 -1.12 -19.70
C LEU A 75 1.27 -2.00 -18.46
N HIS A 76 1.98 -3.13 -18.58
CA HIS A 76 2.25 -4.01 -17.46
C HIS A 76 3.01 -3.29 -16.33
N SER A 77 3.93 -2.38 -16.68
CA SER A 77 4.61 -1.57 -15.67
C SER A 77 3.68 -0.62 -14.93
N ILE A 78 2.67 -0.05 -15.60
CA ILE A 78 1.64 0.75 -14.93
C ILE A 78 0.75 -0.15 -14.07
N CYS A 79 0.29 -1.29 -14.59
CA CYS A 79 -0.54 -2.23 -13.82
C CYS A 79 0.13 -2.65 -12.52
N ARG A 80 1.44 -2.91 -12.57
CA ARG A 80 2.23 -3.15 -11.36
C ARG A 80 2.12 -1.98 -10.40
N ILE A 81 2.31 -0.73 -10.85
CA ILE A 81 2.18 0.45 -9.98
C ILE A 81 0.80 0.50 -9.31
N LEU A 82 -0.27 0.13 -10.01
CA LEU A 82 -1.65 0.23 -9.52
C LEU A 82 -2.08 -0.91 -8.57
N VAL A 83 -1.21 -1.88 -8.28
CA VAL A 83 -1.52 -3.05 -7.41
C VAL A 83 -2.19 -2.69 -6.07
N PRO A 84 -1.84 -1.60 -5.37
CA PRO A 84 -2.50 -1.26 -4.10
C PRO A 84 -4.02 -1.02 -4.24
N ALA A 85 -4.50 -0.60 -5.41
CA ALA A 85 -5.92 -0.36 -5.64
C ALA A 85 -6.70 -1.67 -5.92
N PRO A 86 -8.01 -1.74 -5.63
CA PRO A 86 -8.88 -2.82 -6.10
C PRO A 86 -8.90 -2.91 -7.62
N SER A 87 -8.97 -4.13 -8.18
CA SER A 87 -8.91 -4.40 -9.63
C SER A 87 -9.88 -3.55 -10.46
N ALA A 88 -11.11 -3.35 -9.97
CA ALA A 88 -12.09 -2.52 -10.68
C ALA A 88 -11.64 -1.05 -10.80
N CYS A 89 -11.03 -0.51 -9.75
CA CYS A 89 -10.50 0.85 -9.73
C CYS A 89 -9.29 0.99 -10.65
N ARG A 90 -8.45 -0.05 -10.75
CA ARG A 90 -7.33 -0.09 -11.73
C ARG A 90 -7.84 0.02 -13.16
N LEU A 91 -8.93 -0.70 -13.49
CA LEU A 91 -9.51 -0.64 -14.83
C LEU A 91 -10.07 0.76 -15.15
N VAL A 92 -10.82 1.34 -14.21
CA VAL A 92 -11.34 2.72 -14.34
C VAL A 92 -10.21 3.73 -14.50
N PHE A 93 -9.10 3.57 -13.76
CA PHE A 93 -7.93 4.43 -13.92
C PHE A 93 -7.36 4.34 -15.35
N LEU A 94 -7.17 3.12 -15.88
CA LEU A 94 -6.56 2.90 -17.19
C LEU A 94 -7.43 3.44 -18.35
N GLU A 95 -8.73 3.20 -18.30
CA GLU A 95 -9.67 3.59 -19.37
C GLU A 95 -10.15 5.04 -19.22
N GLY A 96 -10.13 5.57 -18.00
CA GLY A 96 -10.61 6.91 -17.68
C GLY A 96 -9.66 8.00 -18.14
N ARG A 97 -10.24 9.11 -18.61
CA ARG A 97 -9.48 10.33 -18.85
C ARG A 97 -9.08 10.98 -17.54
N GLN A 98 -7.81 11.36 -17.43
CA GLN A 98 -7.26 11.93 -16.21
C GLN A 98 -7.07 13.44 -16.40
N ALA A 99 -7.87 14.25 -15.71
CA ALA A 99 -7.77 15.71 -15.80
C ALA A 99 -6.36 16.24 -15.51
N PRO A 100 -5.63 15.72 -14.48
CA PRO A 100 -4.25 16.14 -14.22
C PRO A 100 -3.23 15.76 -15.32
N LEU A 101 -3.61 14.87 -16.24
CA LEU A 101 -2.77 14.43 -17.37
C LEU A 101 -3.23 15.03 -18.70
N GLY A 102 -3.86 16.21 -18.67
CA GLY A 102 -4.34 16.88 -19.88
C GLY A 102 -5.56 16.19 -20.51
N ASN A 103 -6.36 15.50 -19.70
CA ASN A 103 -7.57 14.79 -20.13
C ASN A 103 -7.30 13.64 -21.12
N LEU A 104 -6.08 13.10 -21.10
CA LEU A 104 -5.68 11.86 -21.78
C LEU A 104 -5.98 10.65 -20.89
N SER A 105 -6.25 9.50 -21.50
CA SER A 105 -6.27 8.25 -20.75
C SER A 105 -4.83 7.73 -20.55
N PRO A 106 -4.53 7.02 -19.45
CA PRO A 106 -3.24 6.34 -19.28
C PRO A 106 -2.85 5.47 -20.46
N LEU A 107 -3.84 4.86 -21.11
CA LEU A 107 -3.68 4.02 -22.29
C LEU A 107 -3.18 4.80 -23.52
N ASP A 108 -3.59 6.06 -23.70
CA ASP A 108 -3.12 6.93 -24.79
C ASP A 108 -1.71 7.46 -24.57
N MET A 109 -1.27 7.49 -23.31
CA MET A 109 0.04 8.02 -22.92
C MET A 109 1.17 6.98 -22.99
N LEU A 110 0.86 5.72 -23.31
CA LEU A 110 1.83 4.64 -23.25
C LEU A 110 2.92 4.78 -24.29
N ASP A 111 2.61 5.22 -25.51
CA ASP A 111 3.56 5.18 -26.62
C ASP A 111 4.56 6.36 -26.57
N ASP A 112 4.14 7.51 -26.07
CA ASP A 112 5.00 8.69 -25.91
C ASP A 112 5.89 8.58 -24.64
N PRO A 113 7.23 8.63 -24.76
CA PRO A 113 8.13 8.48 -23.61
C PRO A 113 8.08 9.61 -22.57
N GLN A 114 7.67 10.82 -22.94
CA GLN A 114 7.52 11.94 -22.01
C GLN A 114 6.21 11.81 -21.24
N LEU A 115 5.11 11.56 -21.95
CA LEU A 115 3.80 11.32 -21.35
C LEU A 115 3.83 10.09 -20.44
N TYR A 116 4.47 9.00 -20.87
CA TYR A 116 4.64 7.81 -20.04
C TYR A 116 5.40 8.09 -18.72
N ARG A 117 6.42 8.97 -18.75
CA ARG A 117 7.13 9.38 -17.53
C ARG A 117 6.23 10.15 -16.58
N SER A 118 5.41 11.06 -17.09
CA SER A 118 4.40 11.79 -16.31
C SER A 118 3.34 10.84 -15.74
N LEU A 119 2.83 9.92 -16.56
CA LEU A 119 1.89 8.89 -16.15
C LEU A 119 2.43 8.05 -15.00
N ARG A 120 3.70 7.60 -15.06
CA ARG A 120 4.30 6.83 -13.96
C ARG A 120 4.38 7.60 -12.64
N LYS A 121 4.60 8.91 -12.67
CA LYS A 121 4.61 9.73 -11.46
C LYS A 121 3.19 9.84 -10.88
N PHE A 122 2.23 10.17 -11.75
CA PHE A 122 0.82 10.28 -11.37
C PHE A 122 0.26 8.95 -10.84
N ALA A 123 0.52 7.84 -11.53
CA ALA A 123 0.07 6.51 -11.11
C ALA A 123 0.60 6.11 -9.73
N ARG A 124 1.82 6.52 -9.36
CA ARG A 124 2.37 6.28 -8.02
C ARG A 124 1.66 7.09 -6.95
N ALA A 125 1.42 8.38 -7.20
CA ALA A 125 0.66 9.23 -6.28
C ALA A 125 -0.76 8.69 -6.10
N TRP A 126 -1.44 8.38 -7.21
CA TRP A 126 -2.77 7.78 -7.18
C TRP A 126 -2.80 6.43 -6.46
N ALA A 127 -1.80 5.56 -6.68
CA ALA A 127 -1.74 4.26 -6.01
C ALA A 127 -1.51 4.39 -4.50
N ALA A 128 -0.82 5.44 -4.04
CA ALA A 128 -0.57 5.68 -2.62
C ALA A 128 -1.88 5.94 -1.83
N GLU A 129 -2.88 6.55 -2.47
CA GLU A 129 -4.20 6.84 -1.86
C GLU A 129 -4.95 5.58 -1.41
N TRP A 130 -4.58 4.40 -1.95
CA TRP A 130 -5.25 3.13 -1.68
C TRP A 130 -4.70 2.38 -0.47
N SER A 131 -3.66 2.89 0.18
CA SER A 131 -3.02 2.24 1.33
C SER A 131 -2.58 3.29 2.35
N ARG A 132 -2.95 3.08 3.60
CA ARG A 132 -2.53 3.92 4.73
C ARG A 132 -1.61 3.14 5.65
N THR A 133 -0.50 3.77 6.03
CA THR A 133 0.34 3.29 7.13
C THR A 133 -0.03 4.04 8.38
N PHE A 134 -0.36 3.33 9.45
CA PHE A 134 -0.60 3.87 10.78
C PHE A 134 0.59 3.54 11.67
N VAL A 135 1.04 4.52 12.44
CA VAL A 135 2.02 4.35 13.51
C VAL A 135 1.35 4.79 14.80
N LYS A 136 1.10 3.83 15.70
CA LYS A 136 0.49 4.08 17.00
C LYS A 136 1.51 3.85 18.09
N ILE A 137 1.67 4.81 18.99
CA ILE A 137 2.62 4.76 20.11
C ILE A 137 1.83 4.66 21.41
N TYR A 138 2.24 3.76 22.28
CA TYR A 138 1.67 3.53 23.62
C TYR A 138 2.75 3.68 24.68
N ALA A 139 2.44 4.31 25.83
CA ALA A 139 3.36 4.53 26.93
C ALA A 139 3.45 3.33 27.92
N ALA A 140 3.54 2.12 27.39
CA ALA A 140 3.85 0.91 28.14
C ALA A 140 4.34 -0.18 27.19
N ASN A 141 4.77 -1.32 27.76
CA ASN A 141 5.14 -2.51 26.98
C ASN A 141 3.90 -3.37 26.69
N TYR A 142 3.59 -3.57 25.41
CA TYR A 142 2.49 -4.41 24.95
C TYR A 142 3.01 -5.46 23.96
N LEU A 143 2.47 -6.69 24.05
CA LEU A 143 2.73 -7.75 23.08
C LEU A 143 1.80 -7.63 21.86
N GLU A 144 0.56 -7.22 22.10
CA GLU A 144 -0.49 -7.02 21.09
C GLU A 144 -1.08 -5.62 21.23
N GLU A 145 -1.67 -5.09 20.17
CA GLU A 145 -2.29 -3.76 20.21
C GLU A 145 -3.49 -3.78 21.18
N PRO A 146 -3.49 -2.96 22.25
CA PRO A 146 -4.57 -2.97 23.23
C PRO A 146 -5.85 -2.35 22.64
N GLU A 147 -7.01 -2.97 22.93
CA GLU A 147 -8.31 -2.52 22.41
C GLU A 147 -8.93 -1.37 23.23
N ASP A 148 -8.62 -1.29 24.52
CA ASP A 148 -9.26 -0.41 25.51
C ASP A 148 -8.34 0.72 25.99
N VAL A 149 -7.13 0.80 25.44
CA VAL A 149 -6.15 1.85 25.76
C VAL A 149 -5.99 2.76 24.55
N GLU A 150 -6.10 4.07 24.75
CA GLU A 150 -5.81 5.03 23.68
C GLU A 150 -4.30 5.18 23.45
N PRO A 151 -3.82 5.18 22.20
CA PRO A 151 -2.43 5.48 21.91
C PRO A 151 -2.11 6.92 22.32
N ILE A 152 -0.93 7.11 22.91
CA ILE A 152 -0.43 8.45 23.26
C ILE A 152 -0.09 9.29 22.03
N HIS A 153 0.11 8.63 20.89
CA HIS A 153 0.35 9.27 19.60
C HIS A 153 -0.13 8.38 18.46
N THR A 154 -0.84 8.96 17.49
CA THR A 154 -1.17 8.31 16.23
C THR A 154 -0.72 9.18 15.06
N ALA A 155 0.11 8.59 14.20
CA ALA A 155 0.57 9.17 12.95
C ALA A 155 0.08 8.32 11.77
N VAL A 156 -0.28 8.99 10.66
CA VAL A 156 -0.85 8.34 9.47
C VAL A 156 -0.25 8.94 8.22
N ASP A 157 0.04 8.10 7.23
CA ASP A 157 0.41 8.54 5.88
C ASP A 157 -0.21 7.65 4.81
N GLU A 158 -0.56 8.27 3.68
CA GLU A 158 -1.03 7.60 2.46
C GLU A 158 0.17 7.30 1.57
N VAL A 159 0.57 6.04 1.55
CA VAL A 159 1.82 5.64 0.92
C VAL A 159 1.71 4.24 0.35
N ASP A 160 2.32 4.06 -0.83
CA ASP A 160 2.40 2.79 -1.53
C ASP A 160 3.03 1.72 -0.61
N PRO A 161 2.32 0.61 -0.31
CA PRO A 161 2.73 -0.36 0.69
C PRO A 161 3.97 -1.15 0.30
N ARG A 162 4.38 -1.07 -0.96
CA ARG A 162 5.63 -1.68 -1.46
C ARG A 162 6.86 -0.84 -1.17
N THR A 163 6.66 0.41 -0.73
CA THR A 163 7.73 1.19 -0.11
C THR A 163 8.15 0.46 1.18
N ASN A 164 9.46 0.46 1.45
CA ASN A 164 10.01 -0.15 2.66
C ASN A 164 9.24 0.31 3.92
N LEU A 165 8.93 -0.64 4.80
CA LEU A 165 8.13 -0.42 6.01
C LEU A 165 8.63 0.75 6.85
N TRP A 166 9.93 0.80 7.12
CA TRP A 166 10.54 1.81 7.98
C TRP A 166 10.53 3.19 7.32
N THR A 167 10.69 3.24 5.99
CA THR A 167 10.50 4.49 5.23
C THR A 167 9.07 5.00 5.33
N ARG A 168 8.07 4.12 5.25
CA ARG A 168 6.65 4.49 5.41
C ARG A 168 6.34 4.95 6.83
N ALA A 169 6.80 4.22 7.83
CA ALA A 169 6.59 4.55 9.23
C ALA A 169 7.21 5.89 9.60
N LEU A 170 8.44 6.15 9.14
CA LEU A 170 9.09 7.44 9.33
C LEU A 170 8.35 8.57 8.58
N GLY A 171 7.90 8.31 7.35
CA GLY A 171 7.07 9.25 6.59
C GLY A 171 5.82 9.67 7.36
N ALA A 172 5.11 8.71 7.94
CA ALA A 172 3.95 8.98 8.80
C ALA A 172 4.30 9.84 10.02
N LEU A 173 5.37 9.50 10.74
CA LEU A 173 5.82 10.28 11.89
C LEU A 173 6.24 11.72 11.51
N GLN A 174 6.75 11.93 10.29
CA GLN A 174 7.22 13.23 9.79
C GLN A 174 6.14 14.09 9.14
N ALA A 175 5.17 13.48 8.45
CA ALA A 175 4.16 14.18 7.65
C ALA A 175 3.26 15.09 8.49
N GLY A 176 3.17 14.83 9.80
CA GLY A 176 2.46 15.67 10.74
C GLY A 176 0.96 15.76 10.49
N ALA A 177 0.37 14.78 9.81
CA ALA A 177 -1.07 14.53 9.83
C ALA A 177 -1.41 13.92 11.21
N TYR A 178 -1.35 14.76 12.23
CA TYR A 178 -1.45 14.39 13.63
C TYR A 178 -2.89 14.07 14.03
N ILE A 179 -3.12 12.90 14.62
CA ILE A 179 -4.25 12.70 15.54
C ILE A 179 -3.63 12.58 16.93
N VAL A 180 -3.54 13.73 17.61
CA VAL A 180 -3.16 13.95 19.03
C VAL A 180 -1.68 13.74 19.36
N PRO A 181 -1.06 14.76 19.97
CA PRO A 181 -0.36 14.48 21.23
C PRO A 181 -0.73 15.47 22.35
N VAL A 182 -0.65 14.98 23.59
CA VAL A 182 -0.33 15.83 24.74
C VAL A 182 1.17 16.15 24.64
N ARG A 183 1.55 17.42 24.55
CA ARG A 183 2.98 17.81 24.49
C ARG A 183 3.68 17.41 25.80
N GLY A 184 4.93 16.94 25.70
CA GLY A 184 5.79 16.69 26.86
C GLY A 184 5.64 15.32 27.52
N LEU A 185 5.15 14.32 26.78
CA LEU A 185 5.05 12.95 27.28
C LEU A 185 6.44 12.31 27.41
N GLN A 186 6.85 12.14 28.67
CA GLN A 186 8.01 11.33 29.05
C GLN A 186 7.52 9.92 29.38
N ALA A 187 8.19 8.90 28.84
CA ALA A 187 7.93 7.50 29.17
C ALA A 187 9.25 6.76 29.28
N SER A 188 9.39 5.89 30.29
CA SER A 188 10.55 4.98 30.43
C SER A 188 10.42 3.75 29.53
N GLU A 189 9.20 3.43 29.08
CA GLU A 189 8.91 2.34 28.17
C GLU A 189 7.84 2.77 27.17
N ALA A 190 7.93 2.25 25.94
CA ALA A 190 6.92 2.49 24.93
C ALA A 190 6.78 1.31 23.97
N THR A 191 5.61 1.13 23.38
CA THR A 191 5.39 0.18 22.30
C THR A 191 4.80 0.91 21.10
N VAL A 192 5.35 0.62 19.93
CA VAL A 192 4.91 1.15 18.66
C VAL A 192 4.32 0.03 17.83
N PHE A 193 3.10 0.20 17.35
CA PHE A 193 2.48 -0.69 16.37
C PHE A 193 2.43 0.02 15.02
N ILE A 194 2.98 -0.64 14.00
CA ILE A 194 2.94 -0.18 12.61
C ILE A 194 1.99 -1.09 11.86
N THR A 195 0.88 -0.53 11.40
CA THR A 195 -0.17 -1.27 10.70
C THR A 195 -0.44 -0.69 9.31
N ARG A 196 -0.80 -1.57 8.37
CA ARG A 196 -1.28 -1.19 7.05
C ARG A 196 -2.79 -1.34 6.96
N ASN A 197 -3.44 -0.34 6.39
CA ASN A 197 -4.87 -0.36 6.09
C ASN A 197 -5.09 -0.11 4.59
N ASP A 198 -5.44 -1.17 3.86
CA ASP A 198 -5.76 -1.10 2.44
C ASP A 198 -7.23 -0.70 2.26
N VAL A 199 -7.51 0.27 1.39
CA VAL A 199 -8.87 0.78 1.20
C VAL A 199 -9.81 -0.34 0.72
N GLY A 200 -10.87 -0.57 1.50
CA GLY A 200 -11.86 -1.62 1.22
C GLY A 200 -11.51 -2.99 1.79
N ASN A 201 -10.34 -3.14 2.43
CA ASN A 201 -9.94 -4.35 3.13
C ASN A 201 -10.02 -4.13 4.65
N ARG A 202 -10.52 -5.13 5.38
CA ARG A 202 -10.51 -5.17 6.85
C ARG A 202 -10.29 -6.62 7.29
N PRO A 203 -9.56 -6.88 8.39
CA PRO A 203 -8.94 -5.91 9.31
C PRO A 203 -7.65 -5.28 8.78
N ALA A 204 -7.11 -4.29 9.51
CA ALA A 204 -5.77 -3.77 9.26
C ALA A 204 -4.72 -4.87 9.48
N VAL A 205 -3.61 -4.82 8.74
CA VAL A 205 -2.53 -5.79 8.82
C VAL A 205 -1.43 -5.24 9.72
N LEU A 206 -1.09 -5.95 10.79
CA LEU A 206 0.10 -5.64 11.60
C LEU A 206 1.36 -5.95 10.77
N GLU A 207 2.21 -4.94 10.56
CA GLU A 207 3.45 -5.09 9.79
C GLU A 207 4.69 -5.09 10.69
N ALA A 208 4.68 -4.39 11.82
CA ALA A 208 5.71 -4.48 12.84
C ALA A 208 5.25 -3.99 14.21
N ARG A 209 5.93 -4.50 15.24
CA ARG A 209 5.89 -4.01 16.61
C ARG A 209 7.31 -3.60 17.02
N VAL A 210 7.44 -2.44 17.65
CA VAL A 210 8.71 -1.95 18.20
C VAL A 210 8.52 -1.66 19.67
N ALA A 211 9.18 -2.42 20.55
CA ALA A 211 9.19 -2.17 21.98
C ALA A 211 10.45 -1.39 22.35
N LEU A 212 10.30 -0.35 23.15
CA LEU A 212 11.37 0.53 23.60
C LEU A 212 11.47 0.51 25.13
N LYS A 213 12.68 0.37 25.63
CA LYS A 213 13.05 0.67 27.02
C LYS A 213 14.06 1.80 27.03
N ILE A 214 13.70 2.91 27.65
CA ILE A 214 14.44 4.16 27.62
C ILE A 214 15.16 4.32 28.97
N ALA A 215 16.48 4.28 28.94
CA ALA A 215 17.32 4.44 30.12
C ALA A 215 18.37 5.53 29.86
N SER A 216 18.27 6.63 30.62
CA SER A 216 19.17 7.79 30.56
C SER A 216 19.26 8.43 29.16
N HIS A 217 20.19 7.98 28.32
CA HIS A 217 20.47 8.51 26.98
C HIS A 217 20.52 7.40 25.91
N VAL A 218 20.02 6.21 26.23
CA VAL A 218 19.99 5.06 25.33
C VAL A 218 18.58 4.47 25.35
N ALA A 219 18.03 4.18 24.17
CA ALA A 219 16.86 3.33 24.03
C ALA A 219 17.31 1.93 23.61
N HIS A 220 16.92 0.92 24.38
CA HIS A 220 16.97 -0.46 23.94
C HIS A 220 15.69 -0.75 23.16
N VAL A 221 15.85 -1.20 21.92
CA VAL A 221 14.77 -1.35 20.97
C VAL A 221 14.69 -2.81 20.56
N GLU A 222 13.52 -3.42 20.78
CA GLU A 222 13.18 -4.75 20.29
C GLU A 222 12.22 -4.61 19.12
N VAL A 223 12.55 -5.26 18.01
CA VAL A 223 11.78 -5.21 16.77
C VAL A 223 11.22 -6.59 16.48
N ASP A 224 9.92 -6.62 16.25
CA ASP A 224 9.15 -7.81 15.90
C ASP A 224 8.41 -7.56 14.59
N VAL A 225 8.77 -8.32 13.56
CA VAL A 225 8.14 -8.28 12.24
C VAL A 225 7.55 -9.66 11.99
N PRO A 226 6.23 -9.79 11.77
CA PRO A 226 5.60 -11.09 11.57
C PRO A 226 6.31 -11.92 10.48
N GLY A 227 6.80 -13.10 10.86
CA GLY A 227 7.49 -14.02 9.95
C GLY A 227 8.98 -13.74 9.73
N ALA A 228 9.57 -12.79 10.46
CA ALA A 228 11.02 -12.54 10.48
C ALA A 228 11.61 -12.81 11.87
N THR A 229 12.94 -12.87 11.95
CA THR A 229 13.66 -13.06 13.22
C THR A 229 13.55 -11.81 14.10
N HIS A 230 13.20 -11.99 15.37
CA HIS A 230 13.23 -10.93 16.38
C HIS A 230 14.62 -10.33 16.51
N GLY A 231 14.66 -9.00 16.60
CA GLY A 231 15.90 -8.24 16.66
C GLY A 231 15.96 -7.26 17.81
N GLY A 232 17.15 -7.09 18.39
CA GLY A 232 17.43 -6.06 19.39
C GLY A 232 18.50 -5.09 18.90
N LEU A 233 18.35 -3.80 19.18
CA LEU A 233 19.44 -2.84 18.99
C LEU A 233 19.41 -1.76 20.08
N SER A 234 20.53 -1.07 20.25
CA SER A 234 20.64 0.07 21.17
C SER A 234 20.80 1.36 20.39
N VAL A 235 19.91 2.32 20.64
CA VAL A 235 19.87 3.61 19.94
C VAL A 235 20.32 4.70 20.89
N PRO A 236 21.45 5.38 20.63
CA PRO A 236 21.83 6.56 21.40
C PRO A 236 20.83 7.69 21.10
N LEU A 237 20.31 8.32 22.15
CA LEU A 237 19.31 9.37 22.05
C LEU A 237 19.99 10.74 22.02
N ALA A 238 19.75 11.53 20.98
CA ALA A 238 19.97 12.97 21.07
C ALA A 238 19.03 13.51 22.16
N ARG A 239 19.52 14.39 23.05
CA ARG A 239 18.88 14.96 24.27
C ARG A 239 17.42 15.44 24.10
N SER A 240 16.52 14.52 23.79
CA SER A 240 15.08 14.71 23.70
C SER A 240 14.45 13.79 24.71
N ASP A 241 13.64 14.39 25.56
CA ASP A 241 12.90 13.69 26.60
C ASP A 241 11.51 13.26 26.10
N ASN A 242 11.19 13.55 24.82
CA ASN A 242 9.90 13.24 24.22
C ASN A 242 9.93 11.84 23.59
N VAL A 243 9.04 10.96 24.05
CA VAL A 243 8.93 9.58 23.55
C VAL A 243 8.70 9.50 22.03
N VAL A 244 8.01 10.48 21.43
CA VAL A 244 7.79 10.50 19.97
C VAL A 244 9.11 10.72 19.22
N ASP A 245 9.97 11.61 19.71
CA ASP A 245 11.27 11.89 19.08
C ASP A 245 12.22 10.69 19.23
N VAL A 246 12.15 10.00 20.39
CA VAL A 246 12.88 8.75 20.62
C VAL A 246 12.44 7.69 19.61
N VAL A 247 11.12 7.50 19.43
CA VAL A 247 10.57 6.57 18.45
C VAL A 247 11.01 6.93 17.03
N MET A 248 10.97 8.21 16.66
CA MET A 248 11.46 8.67 15.35
C MET A 248 12.94 8.33 15.14
N GLN A 249 13.79 8.57 16.15
CA GLN A 249 15.22 8.22 16.09
C GLN A 249 15.42 6.70 15.97
N ALA A 250 14.66 5.90 16.72
CA ALA A 250 14.73 4.44 16.65
C ALA A 250 14.34 3.92 15.26
N VAL A 251 13.20 4.38 14.71
CA VAL A 251 12.75 4.01 13.36
C VAL A 251 13.77 4.43 12.30
N GLU A 252 14.40 5.60 12.44
CA GLU A 252 15.45 6.06 11.54
C GLU A 252 16.68 5.15 11.55
N VAL A 253 17.11 4.66 12.73
CA VAL A 253 18.23 3.71 12.86
C VAL A 253 17.87 2.34 12.28
N ILE A 254 16.67 1.83 12.58
CA ILE A 254 16.17 0.56 12.01
C ILE A 254 16.11 0.67 10.47
N ARG A 255 15.66 1.80 9.94
CA ARG A 255 15.64 2.05 8.50
C ARG A 255 17.03 1.97 7.87
N LYS A 256 18.05 2.54 8.53
CA LYS A 256 19.44 2.56 8.01
C LYS A 256 20.14 1.19 8.07
N SER A 257 19.69 0.31 8.96
CA SER A 257 20.18 -1.08 9.08
C SER A 257 19.38 -2.06 8.22
N ASP A 258 18.55 -1.56 7.29
CA ASP A 258 17.63 -2.36 6.46
C ASP A 258 16.69 -3.27 7.28
N GLY A 259 16.42 -2.91 8.55
CA GLY A 259 15.61 -3.71 9.44
C GLY A 259 16.30 -4.96 9.99
N GLN A 260 17.61 -5.12 9.80
CA GLN A 260 18.39 -6.16 10.46
C GLN A 260 18.92 -5.65 11.80
N PRO A 261 18.63 -6.33 12.93
CA PRO A 261 19.34 -6.08 14.18
C PRO A 261 20.82 -6.43 14.03
N ASP A 262 21.68 -5.78 14.82
CA ASP A 262 23.08 -6.18 14.98
C ASP A 262 23.23 -7.56 15.65
#